data_AF-U4KFU0-F1
#
_entry.id   AF-U4KFU0-F1
#
_cell.length_a   1.000
_cell.length_b   1.000
_cell.length_c   1.000
_cell.angle_alpha   90.00
_cell.angle_beta   90.00
_cell.angle_gamma   90.00
#
_symmetry.space_group_name_H-M   'P 1'
#
loop_
_entity.id
_entity.type
_entity.pdbx_description
1 polymer ?
#
loop_
_entity_poly.entity_id
_entity_poly.type
_entity_poly.pdbx_seq_one_letter_code
_entity_poly.pdbx_strand_id
1 'polypeptide(L)'
;MITQTMIKVWYRVSGEKVLLGEAHSQHVSDLVSTWLEAPRADNDTPNGGYRMSLFDDGGKPIGEKDISSKTAEYLLKKYAGLSNSECIQDAAN
;
A
#
# COMPACT_ATOMS: atom_id res chain seq x y z
N MET A 1 3.68 -5.47 -21.76
CA MET A 1 3.87 -6.04 -20.40
C MET A 1 2.98 -5.26 -19.47
N ILE A 2 2.19 -5.94 -18.64
CA ILE A 2 1.40 -5.28 -17.60
C ILE A 2 2.35 -5.02 -16.44
N THR A 3 2.82 -3.79 -16.30
CA THR A 3 3.66 -3.38 -15.17
C THR A 3 2.74 -3.20 -13.97
N GLN A 4 2.63 -4.23 -13.13
CA GLN A 4 1.82 -4.14 -11.91
C GLN A 4 2.67 -3.52 -10.80
N THR A 5 2.17 -2.51 -10.11
CA THR A 5 2.86 -1.93 -8.96
C THR A 5 2.09 -2.29 -7.71
N MET A 6 2.74 -2.30 -6.56
CA MET A 6 2.09 -2.63 -5.31
C MET A 6 2.52 -1.71 -4.19
N ILE A 7 1.55 -1.30 -3.37
CA ILE A 7 1.82 -0.64 -2.09
C ILE A 7 1.47 -1.63 -0.99
N LYS A 8 2.32 -1.71 0.04
CA LYS A 8 2.01 -2.40 1.29
C LYS A 8 2.07 -1.43 2.46
N VAL A 9 1.08 -1.53 3.33
CA VAL A 9 1.02 -0.79 4.59
C VAL A 9 1.34 -1.75 5.72
N TRP A 10 2.29 -1.37 6.56
CA TRP A 10 2.79 -2.19 7.67
C TRP A 10 2.72 -1.44 8.97
N TYR A 11 2.65 -2.17 10.07
CA TYR A 11 2.97 -1.66 11.40
C TYR A 11 4.25 -2.32 11.88
N ARG A 12 5.21 -1.52 12.35
CA ARG A 12 6.41 -2.03 13.01
C ARG A 12 6.15 -2.07 14.51
N VAL A 13 6.42 -3.21 15.14
CA VAL A 13 6.36 -3.37 16.59
C VAL A 13 7.55 -4.22 17.04
N SER A 14 8.33 -3.74 18.01
CA SER A 14 9.47 -4.47 18.57
C SER A 14 10.47 -5.00 17.53
N GLY A 15 10.62 -4.29 16.41
CA GLY A 15 11.50 -4.67 15.31
C GLY A 15 10.85 -5.54 14.23
N GLU A 16 9.70 -6.14 14.51
CA GLU A 16 8.93 -6.96 13.55
C GLU A 16 8.01 -6.09 12.69
N LYS A 17 7.81 -6.50 11.43
CA LYS A 17 6.87 -5.85 10.49
C LYS A 17 5.60 -6.70 10.38
N VAL A 18 4.46 -6.11 10.73
CA VAL A 18 3.14 -6.72 10.57
C VAL A 18 2.46 -6.09 9.36
N LEU A 19 2.09 -6.91 8.37
CA LEU A 19 1.33 -6.44 7.20
C LEU A 19 -0.10 -6.09 7.63
N LEU A 20 -0.54 -4.87 7.34
CA LEU A 20 -1.90 -4.43 7.61
C LEU A 20 -2.79 -4.49 6.37
N GLY A 21 -2.19 -4.31 5.18
CA GLY A 21 -2.91 -4.38 3.91
C GLY A 21 -2.00 -4.10 2.73
N GLU A 22 -2.47 -4.52 1.56
CA GLU A 22 -1.77 -4.32 0.29
C GLU A 22 -2.73 -3.87 -0.82
N ALA A 23 -2.17 -3.19 -1.80
CA ALA A 23 -2.87 -2.61 -2.93
C ALA A 23 -2.13 -2.95 -4.21
N HIS A 24 -2.84 -3.44 -5.23
CA HIS A 24 -2.28 -3.73 -6.54
C HIS A 24 -2.90 -2.81 -7.60
N SER A 25 -2.10 -2.35 -8.55
CA SER A 25 -2.61 -1.64 -9.73
C SER A 25 -1.85 -2.08 -10.97
N GLN A 26 -2.57 -2.20 -12.08
CA GLN A 26 -2.00 -2.40 -13.41
C GLN A 26 -1.42 -1.09 -14.00
N HIS A 27 -1.74 0.05 -13.39
CA HIS A 27 -1.23 1.36 -13.75
C HIS A 27 -0.19 1.82 -12.72
N VAL A 28 1.07 1.84 -13.14
CA VAL A 28 2.20 2.24 -12.28
C VAL A 28 2.01 3.63 -11.69
N SER A 29 1.51 4.56 -12.49
CA SER A 29 1.34 5.96 -12.11
C SER A 29 0.43 6.16 -10.90
N ASP A 30 -0.62 5.34 -10.72
CA ASP A 30 -1.62 5.55 -9.67
C ASP A 30 -1.05 5.30 -8.27
N LEU A 31 -0.35 4.17 -8.12
CA LEU A 31 0.24 3.78 -6.85
C LEU A 31 1.53 4.56 -6.56
N VAL A 32 2.33 4.87 -7.58
CA VAL A 32 3.49 5.75 -7.42
C VAL A 32 3.05 7.14 -6.97
N SER A 33 2.03 7.73 -7.60
CA SER A 33 1.52 9.06 -7.22
C SER A 33 0.96 9.04 -5.79
N THR A 34 0.18 8.02 -5.45
CA THR A 34 -0.29 7.81 -4.07
C THR A 34 0.88 7.73 -3.07
N TRP A 35 1.92 6.98 -3.43
CA TRP A 35 3.12 6.89 -2.60
C TRP A 35 3.89 8.20 -2.54
N LEU A 36 3.90 9.05 -3.56
CA LEU A 36 4.53 10.37 -3.49
C LEU A 36 3.72 11.35 -2.64
N GLU A 37 2.40 11.37 -2.81
CA GLU A 37 1.49 12.31 -2.15
C GLU A 37 1.25 12.02 -0.68
N ALA A 38 1.39 10.77 -0.24
CA ALA A 38 1.16 10.44 1.16
C ALA A 38 2.13 11.25 2.06
N PRO A 39 1.64 11.94 3.10
CA PRO A 39 2.53 12.70 3.98
C PRO A 39 3.44 11.74 4.75
N ARG A 40 4.74 12.09 4.80
CA ARG A 40 5.69 11.41 5.68
C ARG A 40 5.38 11.81 7.12
N ALA A 41 5.35 10.85 8.03
CA ALA A 41 5.30 11.17 9.44
C ALA A 41 6.71 11.45 9.97
N ASP A 42 6.87 12.57 10.68
CA ASP A 42 8.13 12.92 11.36
C ASP A 42 8.30 12.17 12.70
N ASN A 43 7.42 11.20 12.96
CA ASN A 43 7.43 10.42 14.19
C ASN A 43 8.52 9.35 14.11
N ASP A 44 9.74 9.72 14.49
CA ASP A 44 10.84 8.78 14.68
C ASP A 44 10.51 7.86 15.86
N THR A 45 9.82 6.77 15.55
CA THR A 45 9.48 5.71 16.48
C THR A 45 10.30 4.49 16.10
N PRO A 46 11.57 4.40 16.53
CA PRO A 46 12.48 3.34 16.07
C PRO A 46 11.96 1.92 16.36
N ASN A 47 11.08 1.78 17.36
CA ASN A 47 10.50 0.51 17.81
C ASN A 47 9.01 0.36 17.47
N GLY A 48 8.42 1.29 16.72
CA GLY A 48 6.97 1.41 16.56
C GLY A 48 6.55 2.10 15.26
N GLY A 49 5.29 2.00 14.87
CA GLY A 49 4.70 2.93 13.92
C GLY A 49 4.39 2.37 12.54
N TYR A 50 3.66 3.18 11.77
CA TYR A 50 3.12 2.78 10.48
C TYR A 50 4.10 3.10 9.36
N ARG A 51 4.22 2.17 8.41
CA ARG A 51 5.08 2.31 7.24
C ARG A 51 4.33 1.99 5.96
N MET A 52 4.73 2.68 4.90
CA MET A 52 4.25 2.46 3.55
C MET A 52 5.43 2.08 2.66
N SER A 53 5.36 0.90 2.05
CA SER A 53 6.36 0.42 1.12
C SER A 53 5.78 0.33 -0.28
N LEU A 54 6.52 0.83 -1.27
CA LEU A 54 6.21 0.72 -2.69
C LEU A 54 7.08 -0.39 -3.30
N PHE A 55 6.46 -1.22 -4.13
CA PHE A 55 7.09 -2.35 -4.81
C PHE A 55 6.92 -2.22 -6.31
N ASP A 56 7.96 -2.59 -7.06
CA ASP A 56 7.88 -2.72 -8.51
C ASP A 56 7.11 -3.99 -8.95
N ASP A 57 7.06 -4.22 -10.26
CA ASP A 57 6.40 -5.35 -10.93
C ASP A 57 7.09 -6.70 -10.70
N GLY A 58 8.33 -6.70 -10.20
CA GLY A 58 9.04 -7.88 -9.73
C GLY A 58 8.79 -8.18 -8.25
N GLY A 59 7.98 -7.38 -7.54
CA GLY A 59 7.80 -7.49 -6.11
C GLY A 59 9.03 -7.04 -5.30
N LYS A 60 9.94 -6.27 -5.91
CA LYS A 60 11.09 -5.69 -5.22
C LYS A 60 10.68 -4.36 -4.60
N PRO A 61 11.02 -4.11 -3.32
CA PRO A 61 10.75 -2.83 -2.69
C PRO A 61 11.61 -1.74 -3.33
N ILE A 62 10.96 -0.68 -3.81
CA ILE A 62 11.60 0.49 -4.44
C ILE A 62 11.51 1.75 -3.58
N GLY A 63 10.69 1.74 -2.53
CA GLY A 63 10.62 2.83 -1.56
C GLY A 63 9.96 2.42 -0.25
N GLU A 64 10.41 2.99 0.86
CA GLU A 64 9.78 2.85 2.18
C GLU A 64 9.73 4.24 2.83
N LYS A 65 8.61 4.55 3.50
CA LYS A 65 8.49 5.74 4.32
C LYS A 65 7.59 5.52 5.53
N ASP A 66 7.87 6.25 6.60
CA ASP A 66 7.02 6.30 7.78
C ASP A 66 5.80 7.17 7.52
N ILE A 67 4.63 6.72 7.97
CA ILE A 67 3.34 7.39 7.78
C ILE A 67 2.60 7.52 9.11
N SER A 68 1.64 8.43 9.18
CA SER A 68 0.81 8.59 10.37
C SER A 68 -0.26 7.50 10.45
N SER A 69 -0.82 7.25 11.64
CA SER A 69 -1.98 6.36 11.80
C SER A 69 -3.15 6.79 10.90
N LYS A 70 -3.43 8.10 10.82
CA LYS A 70 -4.50 8.64 9.96
C LYS A 70 -4.26 8.34 8.48
N THR A 71 -3.01 8.48 8.04
CA THR A 71 -2.60 8.13 6.67
C THR A 71 -2.76 6.64 6.43
N ALA A 72 -2.31 5.80 7.37
CA ALA A 72 -2.44 4.35 7.28
C ALA A 72 -3.90 3.92 7.18
N GLU A 73 -4.77 4.44 8.05
CA GLU A 73 -6.21 4.20 7.99
C GLU A 73 -6.85 4.64 6.68
N TYR A 74 -6.46 5.82 6.16
CA TYR A 74 -6.94 6.30 4.86
C TYR A 74 -6.52 5.34 3.73
N LEU A 75 -5.25 4.94 3.68
CA LEU A 75 -4.74 4.02 2.67
C LEU A 75 -5.42 2.65 2.80
N LEU A 76 -5.53 2.11 4.01
CA LEU A 76 -6.19 0.83 4.25
C LEU A 76 -7.67 0.89 3.86
N LYS A 77 -8.40 1.96 4.17
CA LYS A 77 -9.80 2.11 3.69
C LYS A 77 -9.90 2.24 2.17
N LYS A 78 -8.99 3.01 1.56
CA LYS A 78 -8.98 3.25 0.11
C LYS A 78 -8.63 2.00 -0.69
N TYR A 79 -7.70 1.18 -0.18
CA TYR A 79 -7.14 0.05 -0.93
C TYR A 79 -7.59 -1.33 -0.44
N ALA A 80 -8.00 -1.51 0.83
CA ALA A 80 -8.60 -2.77 1.27
C ALA A 80 -9.94 -3.05 0.56
N GLY A 81 -10.61 -2.01 0.04
CA GLY A 81 -11.80 -2.14 -0.80
C GLY A 81 -11.51 -2.59 -2.25
N LEU A 82 -10.26 -2.49 -2.73
CA LEU A 82 -9.90 -2.87 -4.10
C LEU A 82 -9.56 -4.35 -4.26
N SER A 83 -9.63 -5.14 -3.19
CA SER A 83 -9.66 -6.60 -3.31
C SER A 83 -11.00 -7.14 -3.84
N ASN A 84 -12.02 -6.27 -4.03
CA ASN A 84 -13.38 -6.66 -4.45
C ASN A 84 -13.96 -5.82 -5.59
N SER A 85 -13.21 -5.59 -6.67
CA SER A 85 -13.78 -5.29 -7.99
C SER A 85 -13.15 -6.23 -9.02
N GLU A 86 -13.84 -7.05 -9.80
CA GLU A 86 -15.25 -7.45 -9.88
C GLU A 86 -15.22 -8.52 -10.99
N CYS A 87 -15.26 -9.80 -10.64
CA CYS A 87 -15.57 -10.85 -11.60
C CYS A 87 -17.08 -10.78 -11.85
N ILE A 88 -17.52 -9.80 -12.63
CA ILE A 88 -18.86 -9.82 -13.20
C ILE A 88 -18.82 -10.89 -14.29
N GLN A 89 -19.09 -12.14 -13.90
CA GLN A 89 -19.67 -13.11 -14.81
C GLN A 89 -21.12 -12.69 -15.00
N ASP A 90 -21.39 -11.88 -16.02
CA ASP A 90 -22.73 -11.86 -16.61
C ASP A 90 -22.74 -12.88 -17.75
N ALA A 91 -22.94 -14.13 -17.35
CA ALA A 91 -23.35 -15.19 -18.23
C ALA A 91 -24.88 -15.31 -18.15
N ALA A 92 -25.49 -15.33 -19.34
CA ALA A 92 -26.87 -15.72 -19.63
C ALA A 92 -27.97 -14.70 -19.27
N ASN A 93 -28.40 -13.96 -20.30
CA ASN A 93 -29.74 -14.17 -20.86
C ASN A 93 -29.79 -13.80 -22.36
#